data_AF-A0A1H3AKK1-F1
#
_entry.id   AF-A0A1H3AKK1-F1
#
_cell.length_a   1.000
_cell.length_b   1.000
_cell.length_c   1.000
_cell.angle_alpha   90.00
_cell.angle_beta   90.00
_cell.angle_gamma   90.00
#
_symmetry.space_group_name_H-M   'P 1'
#
loop_
_entity.id
_entity.type
_entity.pdbx_description
1 polymer ?
#
loop_
_entity_poly.entity_id
_entity_poly.type
_entity_poly.pdbx_seq_one_letter_code
_entity_poly.pdbx_strand_id
1 'polypeptide(L)'
;MVPDFGMICFMPIPKPYRNHTVSILLFLAFLPGPALAQITMTGEARMGVVAADSGPDKGVKFDSRIRVRLQMQGQTDNGLTFGVEVDHDVNRPDARPRGSVFIGQ
;
A
#
# COMPACT_ATOMS: atom_id res chain seq x y z
N MET A 1 58.80 3.78 22.05
CA MET A 1 57.87 4.90 22.34
C MET A 1 56.68 4.75 21.41
N VAL A 2 55.53 4.39 21.95
CA VAL A 2 54.26 4.19 21.23
C VAL A 2 53.36 5.38 21.57
N PRO A 3 52.87 6.16 20.61
CA PRO A 3 51.78 7.09 20.88
C PRO A 3 50.42 6.44 20.57
N ASP A 4 49.75 6.12 21.68
CA ASP A 4 48.32 6.13 21.98
C ASP A 4 47.34 6.45 20.82
N PHE A 5 46.63 5.42 20.33
CA PHE A 5 45.49 5.58 19.43
C PHE A 5 44.25 5.91 20.25
N GLY A 6 43.78 7.15 20.16
CA GLY A 6 42.50 7.59 20.71
C GLY A 6 41.33 6.74 20.18
N MET A 7 40.82 5.86 21.03
CA MET A 7 39.64 5.04 20.82
C MET A 7 38.38 5.91 21.00
N ILE A 8 37.87 6.48 19.90
CA ILE A 8 36.53 7.07 19.88
C ILE A 8 35.53 5.91 19.87
N CYS A 9 34.97 5.61 21.03
CA CYS A 9 33.92 4.62 21.21
C CYS A 9 32.63 5.14 20.52
N PHE A 10 32.44 4.81 19.24
CA PHE A 10 31.19 5.08 18.53
C PHE A 10 30.11 4.14 19.06
N MET A 11 29.26 4.66 19.96
CA MET A 11 28.08 3.97 20.43
C MET A 11 26.94 4.17 19.41
N PRO A 12 26.35 3.10 18.85
CA PRO A 12 25.18 3.25 17.98
C PRO A 12 23.95 3.58 18.83
N ILE A 13 23.33 4.72 18.56
CA ILE A 13 22.04 5.11 19.15
C ILE A 13 20.96 4.19 18.59
N PRO A 14 20.26 3.38 19.41
CA PRO A 14 19.13 2.60 18.94
C PRO A 14 17.94 3.53 18.67
N LYS A 15 17.39 3.52 17.46
CA LYS A 15 16.02 3.99 17.21
C LYS A 15 15.20 2.86 16.62
N PRO A 16 14.21 2.38 17.38
CA PRO A 16 12.99 1.89 16.73
C PRO A 16 11.74 2.19 17.58
N TYR A 17 10.52 2.37 17.09
CA TYR A 17 9.93 2.84 15.84
C TYR A 17 8.55 3.33 16.30
N ARG A 18 8.16 4.59 16.05
CA ARG A 18 6.83 5.09 16.43
C ARG A 18 5.87 4.79 15.29
N ASN A 19 4.95 3.87 15.54
CA ASN A 19 3.96 3.39 14.59
C ASN A 19 3.04 4.56 14.20
N HIS A 20 3.29 5.18 13.05
CA HIS A 20 2.38 6.15 12.47
C HIS A 20 1.37 5.40 11.59
N THR A 21 0.27 4.97 12.21
CA THR A 21 -0.94 4.54 11.48
C THR A 21 -1.51 5.79 10.81
N VAL A 22 -1.09 6.06 9.58
CA VAL A 22 -1.60 7.17 8.77
C VAL A 22 -2.88 6.70 8.08
N SER A 23 -4.00 6.93 8.73
CA SER A 23 -5.33 6.72 8.14
C SER A 23 -5.72 8.01 7.40
N ILE A 24 -5.56 8.03 6.08
CA ILE A 24 -5.99 9.16 5.25
C ILE A 24 -7.45 8.91 4.86
N LEU A 25 -8.35 9.70 5.42
CA LEU A 25 -9.76 9.72 5.08
C LEU A 25 -9.97 10.85 4.07
N LEU A 26 -9.92 10.50 2.78
CA LEU A 26 -10.23 11.43 1.69
C LEU A 26 -11.74 11.42 1.45
N PHE A 27 -12.43 12.48 1.85
CA PHE A 27 -13.86 12.68 1.59
C PHE A 27 -14.05 13.24 0.17
N LEU A 28 -14.45 12.39 -0.77
CA LEU A 28 -14.68 12.78 -2.16
C LEU A 28 -16.12 13.33 -2.31
N ALA A 29 -16.30 14.64 -2.06
CA ALA A 29 -17.57 15.32 -2.30
C ALA A 29 -17.55 16.01 -3.68
N PHE A 30 -17.84 15.27 -4.75
CA PHE A 30 -18.42 15.84 -5.98
C PHE A 30 -18.88 14.73 -6.93
N LEU A 31 -20.17 14.69 -7.26
CA LEU A 31 -20.72 14.48 -8.61
C LEU A 31 -22.27 14.64 -8.54
N PRO A 32 -22.88 15.54 -9.33
CA PRO A 32 -24.33 15.71 -9.40
C PRO A 32 -24.93 14.73 -10.42
N GLY A 33 -25.85 13.86 -9.97
CA GLY A 33 -26.69 13.06 -10.86
C GLY A 33 -27.38 11.90 -10.13
N PRO A 34 -28.69 11.65 -10.37
CA PRO A 34 -29.44 10.54 -9.77
C PRO A 34 -29.02 9.20 -10.38
N ALA A 35 -27.81 8.75 -10.05
CA ALA A 35 -27.45 7.36 -10.01
C ALA A 35 -26.67 7.22 -8.70
N LEU A 36 -27.22 6.47 -7.75
CA LEU A 36 -26.54 6.14 -6.49
C LEU A 36 -25.37 5.21 -6.82
N ALA A 37 -24.32 5.76 -7.44
CA ALA A 37 -23.10 5.06 -7.74
C ALA A 37 -22.26 5.04 -6.47
N GLN A 38 -22.20 3.89 -5.82
CA GLN A 38 -21.36 3.68 -4.65
C GLN A 38 -19.94 3.42 -5.10
N ILE A 39 -19.00 4.23 -4.59
CA ILE A 39 -17.57 4.06 -4.79
C ILE A 39 -16.97 3.67 -3.44
N THR A 40 -16.39 2.49 -3.37
CA THR A 40 -15.70 1.97 -2.20
C THR A 40 -14.23 1.80 -2.55
N MET A 41 -13.36 2.50 -1.82
CA MET A 41 -11.92 2.30 -1.90
C MET A 41 -11.42 1.70 -0.59
N THR A 42 -10.71 0.59 -0.68
CA THR A 42 -10.05 -0.07 0.45
C THR A 42 -8.59 -0.31 0.11
N GLY A 43 -7.73 -0.36 1.11
CA GLY A 43 -6.32 -0.62 0.86
C GLY A 43 -5.53 -0.84 2.13
N GLU A 44 -4.35 -1.41 1.95
CA GLU A 44 -3.37 -1.64 2.99
C GLU A 44 -1.96 -1.36 2.47
N ALA A 45 -1.13 -0.77 3.32
CA ALA A 45 0.29 -0.55 3.04
C ALA A 45 1.10 -1.18 4.17
N ARG A 46 2.07 -2.02 3.81
CA ARG A 46 2.95 -2.72 4.74
C ARG A 46 4.40 -2.48 4.33
N MET A 47 5.25 -2.19 5.31
CA MET A 47 6.69 -2.02 5.11
C MET A 47 7.41 -2.74 6.24
N GLY A 48 8.39 -3.56 5.88
CA GLY A 48 9.17 -4.36 6.80
C GLY A 48 10.64 -4.45 6.39
N VAL A 49 11.43 -5.01 7.29
CA VAL A 49 12.87 -5.22 7.09
C VAL A 49 13.14 -6.70 7.20
N VAL A 50 13.80 -7.28 6.19
CA VAL A 50 14.13 -8.70 6.11
C VAL A 50 15.64 -8.83 6.08
N ALA A 51 16.20 -9.61 6.99
CA ALA A 51 17.62 -9.98 6.96
C ALA A 51 17.77 -11.26 6.12
N ALA A 52 18.60 -11.19 5.08
CA ALA A 52 18.95 -12.35 4.26
C ALA A 52 20.35 -12.84 4.63
N ASP A 53 20.42 -14.02 5.26
CA ASP A 53 21.68 -14.61 5.74
C ASP A 53 22.45 -15.39 4.65
N SER A 54 21.81 -15.62 3.49
CA SER A 54 22.37 -16.38 2.37
C SER A 54 21.82 -15.95 1.01
N GLY A 55 22.68 -15.91 -0.02
CA GLY A 55 22.36 -15.48 -1.39
C GLY A 55 23.31 -14.38 -1.91
N PRO A 56 23.23 -13.99 -3.19
CA PRO A 56 24.02 -12.88 -3.75
C PRO A 56 23.68 -11.52 -3.10
N ASP A 57 22.52 -11.42 -2.46
CA ASP A 57 22.06 -10.20 -1.79
C ASP A 57 22.05 -10.33 -0.25
N LYS A 58 23.15 -10.80 0.34
CA LYS A 58 23.28 -10.87 1.80
C LYS A 58 23.15 -9.48 2.43
N GLY A 59 22.36 -9.37 3.50
CA GLY A 59 22.19 -8.12 4.25
C GLY A 59 20.75 -7.79 4.57
N VAL A 60 20.54 -6.55 5.00
CA VAL A 60 19.24 -6.01 5.42
C VAL A 60 18.51 -5.43 4.21
N LYS A 61 17.33 -5.97 3.90
CA LYS A 61 16.47 -5.50 2.80
C LYS A 61 15.17 -4.90 3.32
N PHE A 62 14.68 -3.89 2.62
CA PHE A 62 13.32 -3.39 2.83
C PHE A 62 12.36 -4.17 1.93
N ASP A 63 11.35 -4.78 2.53
CA ASP A 63 10.22 -5.38 1.82
C ASP A 63 9.00 -4.50 2.03
N SER A 64 8.38 -4.07 0.94
CA SER A 64 7.24 -3.15 0.97
C SER A 64 6.16 -3.62 0.02
N ARG A 65 4.92 -3.51 0.47
CA ARG A 65 3.74 -3.88 -0.30
C ARG A 65 2.62 -2.90 -0.10
N ILE A 66 2.01 -2.48 -1.19
CA ILE A 66 0.81 -1.65 -1.19
C ILE A 66 -0.27 -2.39 -1.97
N ARG A 67 -1.44 -2.57 -1.35
CA ARG A 67 -2.63 -3.10 -2.01
C ARG A 67 -3.75 -2.08 -1.95
N VAL A 68 -4.39 -1.83 -3.09
CA VAL A 68 -5.55 -0.96 -3.21
C VAL A 68 -6.63 -1.67 -4.01
N ARG A 69 -7.86 -1.62 -3.52
CA ARG A 69 -9.04 -2.11 -4.22
C ARG A 69 -10.05 -0.98 -4.33
N LEU A 70 -10.44 -0.69 -5.56
CA LEU A 70 -11.50 0.23 -5.93
C LEU A 70 -12.68 -0.57 -6.46
N GLN A 71 -13.83 -0.42 -5.84
CA GLN A 71 -15.09 -0.99 -6.28
C GLN A 71 -16.06 0.15 -6.57
N MET A 72 -16.65 0.13 -7.76
CA MET A 72 -17.65 1.08 -8.19
C MET A 72 -18.88 0.28 -8.60
N GLN A 73 -20.04 0.62 -8.07
CA GLN A 73 -21.29 -0.02 -8.44
C GLN A 73 -22.39 1.03 -8.56
N GLY A 74 -23.25 0.92 -9.55
CA GLY A 74 -24.39 1.80 -9.75
C GLY A 74 -25.59 1.00 -10.23
N GLN A 75 -26.78 1.53 -9.96
CA GLN A 75 -28.03 0.93 -10.42
C GLN A 75 -28.72 1.90 -11.38
N THR A 76 -29.17 1.38 -12.51
CA THR A 76 -29.95 2.12 -13.50
C THR A 76 -31.42 2.23 -13.07
N ASP A 77 -32.15 3.16 -13.66
CA ASP A 77 -33.58 3.39 -13.40
C ASP A 77 -34.47 2.16 -13.70
N ASN A 78 -33.98 1.22 -14.52
CA ASN A 78 -34.64 -0.05 -14.83
C ASN A 78 -34.25 -1.20 -13.88
N GLY A 79 -33.51 -0.92 -12.81
CA GLY A 79 -33.11 -1.92 -11.80
C GLY A 79 -31.83 -2.70 -12.13
N LEU A 80 -31.27 -2.55 -13.33
CA LEU A 80 -30.01 -3.19 -13.72
C LEU A 80 -28.84 -2.61 -12.91
N THR A 81 -28.08 -3.47 -12.23
CA THR A 81 -26.88 -3.10 -11.48
C THR A 81 -25.66 -3.27 -12.38
N PHE A 82 -24.79 -2.28 -12.44
CA PHE A 82 -23.50 -2.37 -13.13
C PHE A 82 -22.38 -2.03 -12.17
N GLY A 83 -21.21 -2.61 -12.37
CA GLY A 83 -20.07 -2.30 -11.54
C GLY A 83 -18.72 -2.65 -12.15
N VAL A 84 -17.70 -2.08 -11.54
CA VAL A 84 -16.29 -2.23 -11.90
C VAL A 84 -15.51 -2.45 -10.62
N GLU A 85 -14.65 -3.46 -10.62
CA GLU A 85 -13.64 -3.65 -9.58
C GLU A 85 -12.25 -3.52 -10.19
N VAL A 86 -11.37 -2.80 -9.51
CA VAL A 86 -9.94 -2.71 -9.81
C VAL A 86 -9.17 -3.01 -8.53
N ASP A 87 -8.31 -4.01 -8.58
CA ASP A 87 -7.40 -4.43 -7.52
C ASP A 87 -5.96 -4.23 -8.00
N HIS A 88 -5.16 -3.52 -7.22
CA HIS A 88 -3.76 -3.27 -7.53
C HIS A 88 -2.90 -3.67 -6.34
N ASP A 89 -1.98 -4.60 -6.57
CA ASP A 89 -1.12 -5.20 -5.56
C ASP A 89 0.34 -5.04 -5.98
N VAL A 90 1.00 -4.05 -5.37
CA VAL A 90 2.37 -3.65 -5.71
C VAL A 90 3.31 -4.20 -4.65
N ASN A 91 4.06 -5.24 -5.03
CA ASN A 91 5.23 -5.73 -4.30
C ASN A 91 6.48 -5.80 -5.19
N ARG A 92 6.34 -5.40 -6.47
CA ARG A 92 7.39 -5.41 -7.49
C ARG A 92 7.17 -4.25 -8.47
N PRO A 93 8.22 -3.82 -9.19
CA PRO A 93 8.14 -2.68 -10.11
C PRO A 93 7.18 -2.90 -11.30
N ASP A 94 6.92 -4.15 -11.66
CA ASP A 94 6.13 -4.57 -12.82
C ASP A 94 4.69 -4.95 -12.48
N ALA A 95 4.27 -4.78 -11.21
CA ALA A 95 2.93 -5.06 -10.78
C ALA A 95 1.90 -4.28 -11.61
N ARG A 96 0.90 -4.98 -12.16
CA ARG A 96 -0.18 -4.39 -12.96
C ARG A 96 -1.50 -4.43 -12.20
N PRO A 97 -2.37 -3.43 -12.37
CA PRO A 97 -3.74 -3.51 -11.86
C PRO A 97 -4.50 -4.65 -12.53
N ARG A 98 -5.32 -5.34 -11.76
CA ARG A 98 -6.28 -6.34 -12.20
C ARG A 98 -7.66 -5.73 -12.05
N GLY A 99 -8.58 -6.01 -12.97
CA GLY A 99 -9.94 -5.51 -12.81
C GLY A 99 -10.94 -6.28 -13.64
N SER A 100 -12.20 -6.11 -13.30
CA SER A 100 -13.34 -6.74 -13.97
C SER A 100 -14.54 -5.79 -14.00
N VAL A 101 -15.30 -5.87 -15.08
CA VAL A 101 -16.57 -5.16 -15.24
C VAL A 101 -17.70 -6.19 -15.20
N PHE A 102 -18.76 -5.89 -14.48
CA PHE A 102 -19.94 -6.75 -14.40
C PHE A 102 -21.22 -5.96 -14.62
N ILE A 103 -22.22 -6.67 -15.11
CA ILE A 103 -23.60 -6.20 -15.29
C ILE A 103 -24.48 -7.31 -14.71
N GLY A 104 -25.30 -6.96 -13.72
CA GLY A 104 -26.22 -7.86 -13.03
C GLY A 104 -27.65 -7.34 -13.11
N GLN A 105 -28.62 -8.24 -13.23
CA GLN A 105 -30.05 -7.96 -13.19
C GLN A 105 -30.62 -8.20 -11.79
#